data_AF-A0A7J8YMJ3-F1
#
_entry.id   AF-A0A7J8YMJ3-F1
#
_cell.length_a   1.000
_cell.length_b   1.000
_cell.length_c   1.000
_cell.angle_alpha   90.00
_cell.angle_beta   90.00
_cell.angle_gamma   90.00
#
_symmetry.space_group_name_H-M   'P 1'
#
loop_
_entity.id
_entity.type
_entity.pdbx_description
1 polymer ?
#
loop_
_entity_poly.entity_id
_entity_poly.type
_entity_poly.pdbx_seq_one_letter_code
_entity_poly.pdbx_strand_id
1 'polypeptide(L)'
;MAYVTDCFQNHTLFHKALKEAFEVFCNKTVTGNSSAELLATFCDNILKKGGSEKLSDEAIEETLEKVVKLLAYISDKDLFAEFYRKKLARRLLFDRSANDDHKRSILTKLKQQCGGQFTSKMEGMVTDLTLARENQANYEDYLRSNSAAHPGIDLTVTVLTTGFWPSYK
;
A
#
# COMPACT_ATOMS: atom_id res chain seq x y z
N MET A 1 -15.87 6.19 -18.60
CA MET A 1 -15.96 7.42 -19.43
C MET A 1 -16.67 7.21 -20.76
N ALA A 2 -16.88 5.98 -21.24
CA ALA A 2 -17.54 5.68 -22.51
C ALA A 2 -18.83 6.49 -22.74
N TYR A 3 -19.71 6.61 -21.74
CA TYR A 3 -20.96 7.38 -21.88
C TYR A 3 -20.76 8.86 -22.26
N VAL A 4 -19.75 9.53 -21.69
CA VAL A 4 -19.46 10.94 -22.05
C VAL A 4 -18.82 11.03 -23.43
N THR A 5 -17.97 10.06 -23.76
CA THR A 5 -17.31 9.99 -25.06
C THR A 5 -18.32 9.73 -26.19
N ASP A 6 -19.18 8.73 -26.01
CA ASP A 6 -20.05 8.20 -27.07
C ASP A 6 -21.36 8.98 -27.18
N CYS A 7 -21.99 9.31 -26.04
CA CYS A 7 -23.30 9.96 -26.03
C CYS A 7 -23.23 11.49 -25.95
N PHE A 8 -22.16 12.05 -25.36
CA PHE A 8 -21.97 13.50 -25.20
C PHE A 8 -20.80 14.03 -26.04
N GLN A 9 -20.38 13.30 -27.08
CA GLN A 9 -19.35 13.73 -28.04
C GLN A 9 -18.04 14.19 -27.37
N ASN A 10 -17.68 13.52 -26.27
CA ASN A 10 -16.50 13.85 -25.47
C ASN A 10 -16.48 15.30 -24.94
N HIS A 11 -17.65 15.92 -24.77
CA HIS A 11 -17.77 17.33 -24.41
C HIS A 11 -17.26 17.62 -22.99
N THR A 12 -16.36 18.60 -22.87
CA THR A 12 -15.60 18.89 -21.64
C THR A 12 -16.49 19.25 -20.45
N LEU A 13 -17.61 19.93 -20.68
CA LEU A 13 -18.56 20.29 -19.62
C LEU A 13 -19.19 19.05 -18.95
N PHE A 14 -19.49 17.99 -19.72
CA PHE A 14 -20.03 16.75 -19.16
C PHE A 14 -18.96 15.94 -18.42
N HIS A 15 -17.70 15.99 -18.87
CA HIS A 15 -16.57 15.45 -18.11
C HIS A 15 -16.41 16.14 -16.76
N LYS A 16 -16.49 17.47 -16.74
CA LYS A 16 -16.42 18.26 -15.51
C LYS A 16 -17.57 17.91 -14.55
N ALA A 17 -18.80 17.92 -15.04
CA ALA A 17 -19.97 17.60 -14.22
C ALA A 17 -19.92 16.17 -13.65
N LEU A 18 -19.48 15.19 -14.46
CA LEU A 18 -19.30 13.82 -13.99
C LEU A 18 -18.23 13.72 -12.89
N LYS A 19 -17.09 14.40 -13.07
CA LYS A 19 -16.02 14.43 -12.08
C LYS A 19 -16.50 15.04 -10.77
N GLU A 20 -17.15 16.20 -10.82
CA GLU A 20 -17.70 16.89 -9.64
C GLU A 20 -18.73 16.01 -8.91
N ALA A 21 -19.63 15.36 -9.65
CA ALA A 21 -20.60 14.44 -9.04
C ALA A 21 -19.91 13.24 -8.36
N PHE A 22 -18.85 12.70 -8.97
CA PHE A 22 -18.06 11.62 -8.39
C PHE A 22 -17.38 12.03 -7.08
N GLU A 23 -16.76 13.21 -7.05
CA GLU A 23 -16.17 13.77 -5.82
C GLU A 23 -17.22 13.93 -4.72
N VAL A 24 -18.44 14.39 -5.06
CA VAL A 24 -19.51 14.57 -4.06
C VAL A 24 -19.89 13.26 -3.37
N PHE A 25 -20.11 12.17 -4.10
CA PHE A 25 -20.54 10.92 -3.47
C PHE A 25 -19.38 10.09 -2.93
N CYS A 26 -18.19 10.12 -3.55
CA CYS A 26 -17.02 9.40 -3.06
C CYS A 26 -16.58 9.89 -1.67
N ASN A 27 -16.90 11.13 -1.30
CA ASN A 27 -16.54 11.71 0.00
C ASN A 27 -17.67 11.65 1.04
N LYS A 28 -18.76 10.92 0.77
CA LYS A 28 -19.78 10.62 1.79
C LYS A 28 -19.33 9.47 2.68
N THR A 29 -19.66 9.55 3.96
CA THR A 29 -19.46 8.44 4.90
C THR A 29 -20.41 7.30 4.60
N VAL A 30 -19.90 6.07 4.58
CA VAL A 30 -20.67 4.85 4.39
C VAL A 30 -20.61 4.05 5.70
N THR A 31 -21.77 3.82 6.33
CA THR A 31 -21.89 3.07 7.59
C THR A 31 -20.92 3.53 8.70
N GLY A 32 -20.66 4.85 8.76
CA GLY A 32 -19.74 5.45 9.73
C GLY A 32 -18.26 5.45 9.33
N ASN A 33 -17.90 4.85 8.19
CA ASN A 33 -16.54 4.80 7.68
C ASN A 33 -16.35 5.79 6.52
N SER A 34 -15.14 6.33 6.39
CA SER A 34 -14.76 7.14 5.24
C SER A 34 -14.41 6.23 4.05
N SER A 35 -14.62 6.72 2.83
CA SER A 35 -14.16 6.01 1.63
C SER A 35 -12.64 5.82 1.61
N ALA A 36 -11.89 6.73 2.23
CA ALA A 36 -10.44 6.60 2.41
C ALA A 36 -10.08 5.33 3.21
N GLU A 37 -10.75 5.08 4.34
CA GLU A 37 -10.54 3.88 5.15
C GLU A 37 -10.98 2.60 4.42
N LEU A 38 -12.14 2.65 3.77
CA LEU A 38 -12.68 1.52 3.02
C LEU A 38 -11.75 1.13 1.86
N LEU A 39 -11.25 2.12 1.12
CA LEU A 39 -10.34 1.89 -0.01
C LEU A 39 -8.98 1.34 0.47
N ALA A 40 -8.44 1.87 1.57
CA ALA A 40 -7.22 1.34 2.17
C ALA A 40 -7.40 -0.11 2.63
N THR A 41 -8.56 -0.44 3.20
CA THR A 41 -8.91 -1.81 3.62
C THR A 41 -9.09 -2.75 2.43
N PHE A 42 -9.75 -2.30 1.37
CA PHE A 42 -9.92 -3.06 0.14
C PHE A 42 -8.57 -3.40 -0.49
N CYS A 43 -7.68 -2.41 -0.62
CA CYS A 43 -6.35 -2.61 -1.19
C CYS A 43 -5.51 -3.58 -0.34
N ASP A 44 -5.55 -3.47 0.99
CA ASP A 44 -4.89 -4.41 1.90
C ASP A 44 -5.44 -5.84 1.78
N ASN A 45 -6.76 -5.99 1.63
CA ASN A 45 -7.40 -7.28 1.47
C ASN A 45 -7.05 -7.99 0.16
N ILE A 46 -6.74 -7.27 -0.90
CA ILE A 46 -6.25 -7.86 -2.15
C ILE A 46 -4.80 -8.33 -1.99
N LEU A 47 -3.98 -7.54 -1.30
CA LEU A 47 -2.53 -7.75 -1.24
C LEU A 47 -2.08 -8.69 -0.11
N LYS A 48 -2.95 -9.00 0.85
CA LYS A 48 -2.67 -9.99 1.89
C LYS A 48 -2.69 -11.41 1.32
N LYS A 49 -1.94 -12.32 1.94
CA LYS A 49 -2.00 -13.75 1.66
C LYS A 49 -3.44 -14.26 1.70
N GLY A 50 -3.82 -15.07 0.72
CA GLY A 50 -5.19 -15.59 0.58
C GLY A 50 -6.19 -14.58 0.00
N GLY A 51 -5.84 -13.30 -0.07
CA GLY A 51 -6.71 -12.23 -0.55
C GLY A 51 -6.98 -12.28 -2.05
N SER A 52 -5.98 -12.72 -2.82
CA SER A 52 -6.00 -12.76 -4.28
C SER A 52 -5.71 -14.15 -4.85
N GLU A 53 -5.85 -15.22 -4.06
CA GLU A 53 -5.55 -16.60 -4.50
C GLU A 53 -6.35 -17.05 -5.73
N LYS A 54 -7.46 -16.38 -6.04
CA LYS A 54 -8.32 -16.66 -7.20
C LYS A 54 -8.13 -15.67 -8.36
N LEU A 55 -7.27 -14.67 -8.21
CA LEU A 55 -7.03 -13.64 -9.21
C LEU A 55 -5.69 -13.90 -9.90
N SER A 56 -5.61 -13.62 -11.21
CA SER A 56 -4.33 -13.57 -11.90
C SER A 56 -3.58 -12.29 -11.54
N ASP A 57 -2.26 -12.28 -11.76
CA ASP A 57 -1.42 -11.11 -11.52
C ASP A 57 -1.89 -9.90 -12.35
N GLU A 58 -2.35 -10.13 -13.59
CA GLU A 58 -2.91 -9.07 -14.45
C GLU A 58 -4.19 -8.48 -13.86
N ALA A 59 -5.07 -9.32 -13.31
CA ALA A 59 -6.31 -8.86 -12.68
C ALA A 59 -6.04 -8.07 -11.40
N ILE A 60 -5.01 -8.46 -10.63
CA ILE A 60 -4.56 -7.72 -9.46
C ILE A 60 -4.05 -6.35 -9.90
N GLU A 61 -3.15 -6.30 -10.88
CA GLU A 61 -2.56 -5.05 -11.38
C GLU A 61 -3.62 -4.09 -11.95
N GLU A 62 -4.60 -4.61 -12.71
CA GLU A 62 -5.74 -3.81 -13.20
C GLU A 62 -6.59 -3.28 -12.04
N THR A 63 -6.77 -4.08 -10.99
CA THR A 63 -7.52 -3.68 -9.80
C THR A 63 -6.78 -2.59 -9.02
N LEU A 64 -5.46 -2.70 -8.86
CA LEU A 64 -4.63 -1.67 -8.23
C LEU A 64 -4.70 -0.36 -9.01
N GLU A 65 -4.68 -0.41 -10.34
CA GLU A 65 -4.85 0.76 -11.20
C GLU A 65 -6.21 1.44 -10.98
N LYS A 66 -7.30 0.66 -10.87
CA LYS A 66 -8.64 1.17 -10.55
C LYS A 66 -8.69 1.81 -9.16
N VAL A 67 -8.03 1.22 -8.17
CA VAL A 67 -7.92 1.78 -6.81
C VAL A 67 -7.28 3.17 -6.84
N VAL A 68 -6.16 3.34 -7.54
CA VAL A 68 -5.49 4.64 -7.57
C VAL A 68 -6.29 5.67 -8.37
N LYS A 69 -6.96 5.26 -9.45
CA LYS A 69 -7.92 6.13 -10.17
C LYS A 69 -9.07 6.59 -9.28
N LEU A 70 -9.61 5.72 -8.43
CA LEU A 70 -10.67 6.08 -7.49
C LEU A 70 -10.16 7.03 -6.39
N LEU A 71 -8.93 6.82 -5.90
CA LEU A 71 -8.30 7.69 -4.91
C LEU A 71 -8.19 9.15 -5.38
N ALA A 72 -8.11 9.40 -6.69
CA ALA A 72 -8.09 10.75 -7.24
C ALA A 72 -9.33 11.59 -6.82
N TYR A 73 -10.49 10.94 -6.67
CA TYR A 73 -11.77 11.56 -6.29
C TYR A 73 -11.98 11.67 -4.77
N ILE A 74 -11.09 11.07 -3.96
CA ILE A 74 -11.16 11.14 -2.50
C ILE A 74 -10.46 12.41 -2.03
N SER A 75 -11.12 13.19 -1.17
CA SER A 75 -10.59 14.41 -0.57
C SER A 75 -9.56 14.09 0.53
N ASP A 76 -9.90 13.18 1.44
CA ASP A 76 -9.07 12.82 2.61
C ASP A 76 -7.95 11.82 2.25
N LYS A 77 -7.09 12.18 1.30
CA LYS A 77 -5.97 11.33 0.85
C LYS A 77 -4.98 11.03 1.98
N ASP A 78 -4.75 11.98 2.89
CA ASP A 78 -3.86 11.79 4.04
C ASP A 78 -4.42 10.73 5.01
N LEU A 79 -5.74 10.67 5.16
CA LEU A 79 -6.41 9.64 5.94
C LEU A 79 -6.24 8.26 5.29
N PHE A 80 -6.37 8.17 3.96
CA PHE A 80 -6.06 6.94 3.23
C PHE A 80 -4.60 6.53 3.47
N ALA A 81 -3.65 7.47 3.36
CA ALA A 81 -2.23 7.21 3.55
C ALA A 81 -1.95 6.63 4.93
N GLU A 82 -2.53 7.20 5.99
CA GLU A 82 -2.34 6.71 7.36
C GLU A 82 -2.95 5.31 7.59
N PHE A 83 -4.17 5.07 7.11
CA PHE A 83 -4.78 3.74 7.20
C PHE A 83 -4.01 2.69 6.39
N TYR A 84 -3.60 3.04 5.18
CA TYR A 84 -2.86 2.15 4.31
C TYR A 84 -1.46 1.88 4.87
N ARG A 85 -0.75 2.89 5.39
CA ARG A 85 0.55 2.75 6.07
C ARG A 85 0.45 1.79 7.27
N LYS A 86 -0.59 1.92 8.10
CA LYS A 86 -0.83 1.01 9.23
C LYS A 86 -1.05 -0.44 8.80
N LYS A 87 -1.77 -0.64 7.70
CA LYS A 87 -2.03 -1.97 7.13
C LYS A 87 -0.79 -2.57 6.47
N LEU A 88 -0.08 -1.78 5.66
CA LEU A 88 1.20 -2.15 5.06
C LEU A 88 2.20 -2.57 6.15
N ALA A 89 2.32 -1.82 7.25
CA ALA A 89 3.23 -2.16 8.34
C ALA A 89 2.98 -3.57 8.90
N ARG A 90 1.72 -3.92 9.13
CA ARG A 90 1.34 -5.26 9.58
C ARG A 90 1.67 -6.32 8.54
N ARG A 91 1.34 -6.07 7.27
CA ARG A 91 1.63 -7.01 6.18
C ARG A 91 3.13 -7.26 6.02
N LEU A 92 3.94 -6.20 6.11
CA LEU A 92 5.39 -6.27 6.03
C LEU A 92 6.01 -7.10 7.16
N LEU A 93 5.52 -6.95 8.40
CA LEU A 93 6.08 -7.66 9.56
C LEU A 93 5.57 -9.10 9.70
N PHE A 94 4.29 -9.34 9.42
CA PHE A 94 3.62 -10.60 9.75
C PHE A 94 3.27 -11.47 8.53
N ASP A 95 3.17 -10.90 7.34
CA ASP A 95 2.80 -11.64 6.12
C ASP A 95 3.99 -11.75 5.15
N ARG A 96 4.96 -12.57 5.57
CA ARG A 96 6.22 -12.78 4.84
C ARG A 96 6.05 -13.48 3.48
N SER A 97 4.87 -14.04 3.19
CA SER A 97 4.61 -14.80 1.96
C SER A 97 3.84 -14.02 0.88
N ALA A 98 3.38 -12.81 1.16
CA ALA A 98 2.71 -11.98 0.15
C ALA A 98 3.70 -11.50 -0.92
N ASN A 99 3.26 -11.49 -2.19
CA ASN A 99 4.06 -11.10 -3.36
C ASN A 99 4.68 -9.69 -3.19
N ASP A 100 6.01 -9.60 -3.18
CA ASP A 100 6.75 -8.34 -2.98
C ASP A 100 6.66 -7.41 -4.20
N ASP A 101 6.44 -7.94 -5.41
CA ASP A 101 6.31 -7.14 -6.64
C ASP A 101 5.01 -6.33 -6.64
N HIS A 102 3.89 -6.96 -6.25
CA HIS A 102 2.62 -6.23 -6.09
C HIS A 102 2.69 -5.14 -5.02
N LYS A 103 3.46 -5.35 -3.94
CA LYS A 103 3.68 -4.33 -2.89
C LYS A 103 4.47 -3.13 -3.45
N ARG A 104 5.47 -3.37 -4.30
CA ARG A 104 6.23 -2.30 -4.97
C ARG A 104 5.40 -1.59 -6.04
N SER A 105 4.59 -2.35 -6.79
CA SER A 105 3.71 -1.81 -7.84
C SER A 105 2.74 -0.78 -7.27
N ILE A 106 1.98 -1.12 -6.21
CA ILE A 106 1.01 -0.18 -5.63
C ILE A 106 1.67 1.10 -5.10
N LEU A 107 2.84 1.01 -4.46
CA LEU A 107 3.57 2.20 -4.02
C LEU A 107 4.01 3.07 -5.20
N THR A 108 4.43 2.45 -6.30
CA THR A 108 4.80 3.17 -7.52
C THR A 108 3.60 3.91 -8.11
N LYS A 109 2.43 3.25 -8.19
CA LYS A 109 1.19 3.89 -8.68
C LYS A 109 0.72 5.02 -7.78
N LEU A 110 0.75 4.82 -6.46
CA LEU A 110 0.42 5.86 -5.48
C LEU A 110 1.37 7.05 -5.60
N LYS A 111 2.67 6.82 -5.81
CA LYS A 111 3.66 7.88 -6.02
C LYS A 111 3.38 8.68 -7.28
N GLN A 112 3.03 8.00 -8.38
CA GLN A 112 2.69 8.66 -9.64
C GLN A 112 1.45 9.56 -9.52
N GLN A 113 0.46 9.13 -8.74
CA GLN A 113 -0.84 9.84 -8.64
C GLN A 113 -0.89 10.87 -7.50
N CYS A 114 -0.15 10.65 -6.41
CA CYS A 114 -0.20 11.50 -5.21
C CYS A 114 1.15 12.16 -4.85
N GLY A 115 2.23 11.84 -5.57
CA GLY A 115 3.56 12.42 -5.37
C GLY A 115 4.43 11.67 -4.36
N GLY A 116 5.73 11.96 -4.36
CA GLY A 116 6.72 11.26 -3.53
C GLY A 116 6.59 11.48 -2.02
N GLN A 117 6.10 12.65 -1.58
CA GLN A 117 5.86 12.92 -0.16
C GLN A 117 4.78 11.99 0.42
N PHE A 118 3.78 11.64 -0.40
CA PHE A 118 2.69 10.76 -0.01
C PHE A 118 3.17 9.35 0.31
N THR A 119 4.13 8.83 -0.45
CA THR A 119 4.63 7.46 -0.32
C THR A 119 5.91 7.35 0.51
N SER A 120 6.58 8.46 0.81
CA SER A 120 7.91 8.49 1.44
C SER A 120 8.05 7.57 2.66
N LYS A 121 7.12 7.65 3.63
CA LYS A 121 7.16 6.80 4.83
C LYS A 121 6.99 5.30 4.50
N MET A 122 6.10 4.99 3.56
CA MET A 122 5.82 3.61 3.16
C MET A 122 6.96 3.00 2.34
N GLU A 123 7.58 3.80 1.47
CA GLU A 123 8.82 3.42 0.77
C GLU A 123 9.94 3.17 1.78
N GLY A 124 10.09 4.04 2.79
CA GLY A 124 11.04 3.85 3.90
C GLY A 124 10.83 2.52 4.65
N MET A 125 9.58 2.13 4.93
CA MET A 125 9.28 0.85 5.56
C MET A 125 9.70 -0.36 4.71
N VAL A 126 9.57 -0.28 3.38
CA VAL A 126 10.02 -1.36 2.47
C VAL A 126 11.56 -1.42 2.44
N THR A 127 12.22 -0.27 2.44
CA THR A 127 13.69 -0.18 2.53
C THR A 127 14.20 -0.76 3.84
N ASP A 128 13.60 -0.40 4.97
CA ASP A 128 13.97 -0.92 6.30
C ASP A 128 13.94 -2.46 6.34
N LEU A 129 12.91 -3.08 5.75
CA LEU A 129 12.86 -4.54 5.68
C LEU A 129 13.93 -5.17 4.78
N THR A 130 14.28 -4.49 3.69
CA THR A 130 15.35 -4.97 2.81
C THR A 130 16.68 -4.95 3.57
N LEU A 131 17.00 -3.83 4.23
CA LEU A 131 18.19 -3.68 5.06
C LEU A 131 18.19 -4.64 6.26
N ALA A 132 17.04 -4.88 6.89
CA ALA A 132 16.94 -5.81 8.01
C ALA A 132 17.27 -7.25 7.59
N ARG A 133 16.84 -7.69 6.39
CA ARG A 133 17.19 -9.01 5.85
C ARG A 133 18.69 -9.13 5.56
N GLU A 134 19.29 -8.10 4.97
CA GLU A 134 20.73 -8.05 4.71
C GLU A 134 21.55 -8.10 6.01
N ASN A 135 21.16 -7.29 7.01
CA ASN A 135 21.81 -7.27 8.31
C ASN A 135 21.67 -8.60 9.06
N GLN A 136 20.50 -9.24 8.97
CA GLN A 136 20.28 -10.56 9.56
C GLN A 136 21.18 -11.62 8.92
N ALA A 137 21.32 -11.64 7.59
CA ALA A 137 22.23 -12.56 6.90
C ALA A 137 23.70 -12.35 7.31
N ASN A 138 24.14 -11.10 7.38
CA ASN A 138 25.48 -10.76 7.85
C ASN A 138 25.73 -11.20 9.30
N TYR A 139 24.72 -11.06 10.16
CA TYR A 139 24.78 -11.53 11.55
C TYR A 139 24.88 -13.05 11.65
N GLU A 140 24.10 -13.79 10.84
CA GLU A 140 24.17 -15.24 10.78
C GLU A 140 25.53 -15.75 10.29
N ASP A 141 26.12 -15.11 9.28
CA ASP A 141 27.46 -15.44 8.79
C ASP A 141 28.56 -15.14 9.83
N TYR A 142 28.39 -14.05 10.60
CA TYR A 142 29.25 -13.78 11.75
C TYR A 142 29.14 -14.87 12.82
N LEU A 143 27.94 -15.31 13.17
CA LEU A 143 27.76 -16.40 14.16
C LEU A 143 28.36 -17.73 13.69
N ARG A 144 28.29 -18.03 12.39
CA ARG A 144 28.92 -19.23 11.81
C ARG A 144 30.45 -19.20 11.92
N SER A 145 31.05 -18.02 11.76
CA SER A 145 32.50 -17.81 11.88
C SER A 145 32.98 -17.59 13.31
N ASN A 146 32.09 -17.28 14.26
CA ASN A 146 32.42 -17.03 15.66
C ASN A 146 31.48 -17.78 16.62
N SER A 147 31.67 -19.10 16.74
CA SER A 147 30.78 -20.00 17.50
C SER A 147 30.62 -19.62 18.98
N ALA A 148 31.63 -18.97 19.57
CA ALA A 148 31.59 -18.50 20.96
C ALA A 148 30.60 -17.33 21.18
N ALA A 149 30.23 -16.61 20.13
CA ALA A 149 29.24 -15.53 20.18
C ALA A 149 27.79 -16.01 19.95
N HIS A 150 27.58 -17.31 19.71
CA HIS A 150 26.25 -17.85 19.44
C HIS A 150 25.35 -17.73 20.70
N PRO A 151 24.18 -17.07 20.62
CA PRO A 151 23.34 -16.79 21.79
C PRO A 151 22.59 -18.02 22.34
N GLY A 152 22.76 -19.19 21.71
CA GLY A 152 22.09 -20.44 22.09
C GLY A 152 20.61 -20.51 21.72
N ILE A 153 20.09 -19.49 21.03
CA ILE A 153 18.72 -19.40 20.54
C ILE A 153 18.71 -19.02 19.06
N ASP A 154 17.64 -19.39 18.35
CA ASP A 154 17.36 -18.84 17.02
C ASP A 154 16.81 -17.41 17.19
N LEU A 155 17.59 -16.42 16.73
CA LEU A 155 17.30 -15.01 16.90
C LEU A 155 17.20 -14.33 15.53
N THR A 156 16.00 -13.86 15.20
CA THR A 156 15.78 -12.94 14.08
C THR A 156 15.48 -11.54 14.61
N VAL A 157 16.25 -10.55 14.18
CA VAL A 157 16.04 -9.14 14.54
C VAL A 157 15.59 -8.35 13.32
N THR A 158 14.66 -7.42 13.52
CA THR A 158 14.22 -6.51 12.45
C THR A 158 14.25 -5.09 12.97
N VAL A 159 15.21 -4.31 12.48
CA VAL A 159 15.42 -2.91 12.87
C VAL A 159 14.55 -2.00 12.01
N LEU A 160 13.81 -1.10 12.65
CA LEU A 160 12.80 -0.25 12.00
C LEU A 160 13.07 1.23 12.27
N THR A 161 12.96 2.09 11.26
CA THR A 161 13.21 3.52 11.38
C THR A 161 12.05 4.24 12.08
N THR A 162 12.34 4.90 13.20
CA THR A 162 11.34 5.73 13.90
C THR A 162 10.82 6.83 12.98
N GLY A 163 9.50 6.99 12.89
CA GLY A 163 8.84 8.01 12.06
C GLY A 163 8.33 7.52 10.70
N PHE A 164 8.91 6.44 10.14
CA PHE A 164 8.33 5.76 8.98
C PHE A 164 7.21 4.81 9.40
N TRP A 165 7.47 4.03 10.45
CA TRP A 165 6.54 3.04 10.96
C TRP A 165 5.46 3.65 11.86
N PRO A 166 4.25 3.06 11.93
CA PRO A 166 3.23 3.48 12.89
C PRO A 166 3.74 3.29 14.33
N SER A 167 3.46 4.25 15.21
CA SER A 167 3.72 4.08 16.63
C SER A 167 2.71 3.10 17.22
N TYR A 168 3.19 2.07 17.88
CA TYR A 168 2.38 1.18 18.71
C TYR A 168 2.57 1.65 20.16
N LYS A 169 1.49 2.11 20.78
CA LYS A 169 1.42 2.32 22.23
C LYS A 169 0.75 1.10 22.86
#